data_AF-A0A2H0XCY9-F1
#
_entry.id   AF-A0A2H0XCY9-F1
#
_cell.length_a   1.000
_cell.length_b   1.000
_cell.length_c   1.000
_cell.angle_alpha   90.00
_cell.angle_beta   90.00
_cell.angle_gamma   90.00
#
_symmetry.space_group_name_H-M   'P 1'
#
loop_
_entity.id
_entity.type
_entity.pdbx_description
1 polymer ?
#
loop_
_entity_poly.entity_id
_entity_poly.type
_entity_poly.pdbx_seq_one_letter_code
_entity_poly.pdbx_strand_id
1 'polypeptide(L)' 'MAKIESAKKAHRGSEKKKQHNLFWKKRIKVAQKAFVAEEGQSLVNLQSVLDKAVNNKVIHKNKASRLKSRFAKKLAIKK' A
#
# COMPACT_ATOMS: atom_id res chain seq x y z
N MET A 1 20.67 -13.11 17.51
CA MET A 1 19.56 -12.65 18.39
C MET A 1 20.09 -11.51 19.25
N ALA A 2 19.29 -10.47 19.52
CA ALA A 2 19.78 -9.30 20.26
C ALA A 2 20.16 -9.65 21.71
N LYS A 3 21.29 -9.13 22.20
CA LYS A 3 21.83 -9.46 23.53
C LYS A 3 21.14 -8.70 24.68
N ILE A 4 20.63 -7.50 24.43
CA ILE A 4 19.98 -6.64 25.43
C ILE A 4 18.46 -6.87 25.42
N GLU A 5 17.82 -6.90 26.60
CA GLU A 5 16.36 -7.14 26.73
C GLU A 5 15.49 -6.13 25.97
N SER A 6 15.85 -4.85 26.00
CA SER A 6 15.17 -3.80 25.22
C SER A 6 15.23 -4.08 23.72
N ALA A 7 16.37 -4.56 23.22
CA ALA A 7 16.56 -4.90 21.83
C ALA A 7 15.77 -6.15 21.42
N LYS A 8 15.66 -7.16 22.29
CA LYS A 8 14.77 -8.33 22.06
C LYS A 8 13.30 -7.90 21.94
N LYS A 9 12.83 -7.00 22.81
CA LYS A 9 11.47 -6.44 22.76
C LYS A 9 11.23 -5.63 21.47
N ALA A 10 12.19 -4.77 21.10
CA ALA A 10 12.12 -3.99 19.88
C ALA A 10 12.08 -4.87 18.62
N HIS A 11 12.82 -5.99 18.60
CA HIS A 11 12.79 -6.97 17.52
C HIS A 11 11.39 -7.56 17.33
N ARG A 12 10.79 -8.09 18.40
CA ARG A 12 9.42 -8.64 18.36
C ARG A 12 8.39 -7.62 17.86
N GLY A 13 8.51 -6.37 18.31
CA GLY A 13 7.65 -5.29 17.84
C GLY A 13 7.84 -4.96 16.36
N SER A 14 9.10 -4.98 15.88
CA SER A 14 9.42 -4.72 14.48
C SER A 14 8.91 -5.82 13.55
N GLU A 15 8.98 -7.09 13.96
CA GLU A 15 8.46 -8.21 13.17
C GLU A 15 6.95 -8.11 12.96
N LYS A 16 6.18 -7.82 14.03
CA LYS A 16 4.73 -7.62 13.93
C LYS A 16 4.38 -6.45 12.99
N LYS A 17 5.09 -5.32 13.14
CA LYS A 17 4.94 -4.15 12.25
C LYS A 17 5.30 -4.49 10.80
N LYS A 18 6.37 -5.27 10.59
CA LYS A 18 6.79 -5.72 9.25
C LYS A 18 5.70 -6.56 8.60
N GLN A 19 5.10 -7.51 9.31
CA GLN A 19 4.01 -8.34 8.79
C GLN A 19 2.79 -7.51 8.37
N HIS A 20 2.36 -6.57 9.23
CA HIS A 20 1.26 -5.65 8.91
C HIS A 20 1.57 -4.80 7.67
N ASN A 21 2.77 -4.22 7.59
CA ASN A 21 3.19 -3.41 6.45
C ASN A 21 3.28 -4.23 5.15
N LEU A 22 3.75 -5.49 5.24
CA LEU A 22 3.84 -6.38 4.10
C LEU A 22 2.45 -6.75 3.56
N PHE A 23 1.48 -7.01 4.43
CA PHE A 23 0.10 -7.27 4.04
C PHE A 23 -0.47 -6.12 3.18
N TRP A 24 -0.38 -4.89 3.68
CA TRP A 24 -0.86 -3.71 2.95
C TRP A 24 -0.10 -3.45 1.65
N LYS A 25 1.23 -3.61 1.65
CA LYS A 25 2.05 -3.47 0.43
C LYS A 25 1.66 -4.50 -0.63
N LYS A 26 1.40 -5.76 -0.23
CA LYS A 26 0.90 -6.81 -1.13
C LYS A 26 -0.50 -6.45 -1.67
N ARG A 27 -1.41 -6.02 -0.79
CA ARG A 27 -2.76 -5.61 -1.18
C ARG A 27 -2.77 -4.48 -2.21
N ILE A 28 -1.93 -3.45 -2.01
CA ILE A 28 -1.75 -2.38 -2.99
C ILE A 28 -1.22 -2.92 -4.32
N LYS A 29 -0.22 -3.81 -4.31
CA LYS A 29 0.34 -4.41 -5.53
C LYS A 29 -0.72 -5.21 -6.30
N VAL A 30 -1.55 -5.98 -5.60
CA VAL A 30 -2.65 -6.74 -6.22
C VAL A 30 -3.66 -5.80 -6.86
N ALA A 31 -4.10 -4.76 -6.14
CA ALA A 31 -5.04 -3.76 -6.68
C ALA A 31 -4.47 -3.03 -7.92
N GLN A 32 -3.17 -2.73 -7.93
CA GLN A 32 -2.51 -2.14 -9.10
C GLN A 32 -2.48 -3.08 -10.29
N LYS A 33 -2.22 -4.38 -10.08
CA LYS A 33 -2.26 -5.39 -11.14
C LYS A 33 -3.68 -5.57 -11.70
N ALA A 34 -4.68 -5.64 -10.82
CA ALA A 34 -6.08 -5.74 -11.22
C ALA A 34 -6.51 -4.54 -12.08
N PHE A 35 -6.14 -3.31 -11.69
CA PHE A 35 -6.40 -2.11 -12.49
C PHE A 35 -5.80 -2.18 -13.90
N VAL A 36 -4.59 -2.74 -14.05
CA VAL A 36 -3.95 -2.89 -15.36
C VAL A 36 -4.62 -3.97 -16.20
N ALA A 37 -5.07 -5.07 -15.58
CA ALA A 37 -5.73 -6.17 -16.26
C ALA A 37 -7.18 -5.85 -16.69
N GLU A 38 -7.95 -5.15 -15.86
CA GLU A 38 -9.38 -4.86 -16.08
C GLU A 38 -9.64 -3.48 -16.70
N GLU A 39 -8.60 -2.84 -17.25
CA GLU A 39 -8.70 -1.60 -18.04
C GLU A 39 -9.49 -0.43 -17.42
N GLY A 40 -9.58 -0.34 -16.10
CA GLY A 40 -10.14 0.82 -15.42
C GLY A 40 -11.42 0.60 -14.62
N GLN A 41 -12.10 -0.55 -14.75
CA GLN A 41 -13.27 -0.88 -13.90
C GLN A 41 -12.88 -0.91 -12.40
N SER A 42 -11.62 -1.24 -12.12
CA SER A 42 -11.07 -1.34 -10.76
C SER A 42 -10.53 -0.02 -10.16
N LEU A 43 -10.74 1.16 -10.78
CA LEU A 43 -10.16 2.42 -10.26
C LEU A 43 -10.68 2.79 -8.86
N VAL A 44 -11.99 2.65 -8.63
CA VAL A 44 -12.62 2.96 -7.33
C VAL A 44 -12.03 2.08 -6.23
N ASN A 45 -11.86 0.79 -6.50
CA ASN A 45 -11.26 -0.16 -5.57
C ASN A 45 -9.79 0.19 -5.29
N LEU A 46 -9.00 0.52 -6.32
CA LEU A 46 -7.62 0.94 -6.17
C LEU A 46 -7.49 2.21 -5.30
N GLN A 47 -8.36 3.20 -5.53
CA GLN A 47 -8.38 4.42 -4.73
C GLN A 47 -8.73 4.13 -3.26
N SER A 48 -9.75 3.31 -3.02
CA SER A 48 -10.14 2.89 -1.66
C SER A 48 -9.00 2.17 -0.91
N VAL A 49 -8.31 1.26 -1.58
CA VAL A 49 -7.17 0.54 -1.00
C VAL A 49 -6.03 1.48 -0.64
N LEU A 50 -5.74 2.48 -1.49
CA LEU A 50 -4.72 3.49 -1.22
C LEU A 50 -5.08 4.36 -0.01
N ASP A 51 -6.33 4.79 0.11
CA ASP A 51 -6.79 5.60 1.24
C ASP A 51 -6.76 4.83 2.56
N LYS A 52 -7.22 3.57 2.54
CA LYS A 52 -7.12 2.69 3.71
C LYS A 52 -5.66 2.50 4.13
N ALA A 53 -4.73 2.38 3.18
CA ALA A 53 -3.31 2.24 3.49
C ALA A 53 -2.68 3.53 4.06
N VAL A 54 -3.19 4.71 3.71
CA VAL A 54 -2.81 6.00 4.34
C VAL A 54 -3.33 6.06 5.77
N ASN A 55 -4.60 5.70 6.00
CA ASN A 55 -5.20 5.69 7.33
C ASN A 55 -4.46 4.72 8.28
N ASN A 56 -4.02 3.57 7.76
CA ASN A 56 -3.19 2.61 8.48
C ASN A 56 -1.70 3.00 8.59
N LYS A 57 -1.32 4.20 8.14
CA LYS A 57 0.05 4.76 8.19
C LYS A 57 1.11 3.90 7.49
N VAL A 58 0.73 3.06 6.53
CA VAL A 58 1.66 2.21 5.77
C VAL A 58 2.33 2.99 4.63
N ILE A 59 1.60 3.93 4.05
CA ILE A 59 2.11 4.85 3.02
C ILE A 59 1.80 6.30 3.40
N HIS A 60 2.69 7.21 3.01
CA HIS A 60 2.47 8.63 3.20
C HIS A 60 1.37 9.17 2.26
N LYS A 61 0.64 10.19 2.70
CA LYS A 61 -0.42 10.86 1.92
C LYS A 61 0.04 11.26 0.51
N ASN A 62 1.23 11.86 0.40
CA ASN A 62 1.78 12.29 -0.89
C ASN A 62 2.02 11.11 -1.85
N LYS A 63 2.43 9.95 -1.31
CA LYS A 63 2.63 8.75 -2.12
C LYS A 63 1.30 8.23 -2.65
N ALA A 64 0.25 8.22 -1.82
CA ALA A 64 -1.09 7.85 -2.26
C ALA A 64 -1.63 8.82 -3.32
N SER A 65 -1.54 10.13 -3.09
CA SER A 65 -1.98 11.15 -4.05
C SER A 65 -1.26 11.03 -5.40
N ARG A 66 0.06 10.83 -5.38
CA ARG A 66 0.85 10.60 -6.60
C ARG A 66 0.40 9.35 -7.34
N LEU A 67 0.11 8.26 -6.64
CA LEU A 67 -0.37 7.02 -7.27
C LEU A 67 -1.77 7.22 -7.87
N LYS A 68 -2.71 7.82 -7.13
CA LYS A 68 -4.05 8.13 -7.62
C LYS A 68 -4.01 8.95 -8.91
N SER A 69 -3.22 10.03 -8.91
CA SER A 69 -3.05 10.89 -10.10
C SER A 69 -2.49 10.13 -11.30
N ARG A 70 -1.44 9.30 -11.08
CA ARG A 70 -0.83 8.51 -12.17
C ARG A 70 -1.81 7.51 -12.79
N PHE A 71 -2.57 6.79 -11.99
CA PHE A 71 -3.53 5.81 -12.50
C PHE A 71 -4.75 6.45 -13.15
N ALA A 72 -5.24 7.58 -12.61
CA ALA A 72 -6.29 8.37 -13.25
C ALA A 72 -5.86 8.90 -14.63
N LYS A 73 -4.64 9.43 -14.76
CA LYS A 73 -4.09 9.87 -16.05
C LYS A 73 -3.98 8.73 -17.06
N LYS A 74 -3.53 7.54 -16.61
CA LYS A 74 -3.47 6.36 -17.48
C LYS A 74 -4.83 5.95 -18.02
N LEU A 75 -5.88 6.05 -17.20
CA LEU A 75 -7.24 5.78 -17.66
C LEU A 75 -7.70 6.82 -18.69
N ALA A 76 -7.40 8.10 -18.46
CA ALA A 76 -7.80 9.19 -19.35
C ALA A 76 -7.13 9.11 -20.73
N ILE A 77 -5.87 8.67 -20.82
CA ILE A 77 -5.14 8.52 -22.08
C ILE A 77 -5.60 7.29 -22.88
N LYS A 78 -6.12 6.26 -22.20
CA LYS A 78 -6.57 5.02 -22.83
C LYS A 78 -7.99 5.12 -23.42
N LYS A 79 -8.76 6.11 -22.97
CA LYS A 79 -10.06 6.45 -23.53
C LYS A 79 -9.90 7.23 -24.82
#